data_AF-A0A7V5XC60-F1
#
_entry.id   AF-A0A7V5XC60-F1
#
_cell.length_a   1.000
_cell.length_b   1.000
_cell.length_c   1.000
_cell.angle_alpha   90.00
_cell.angle_beta   90.00
_cell.angle_gamma   90.00
#
_symmetry.space_group_name_H-M   'P 1'
#
loop_
_entity.id
_entity.type
_entity.pdbx_description
1 polymer ?
#
loop_
_entity_poly.entity_id
_entity_poly.type
_entity_poly.pdbx_seq_one_letter_code
_entity_poly.pdbx_strand_id
1 'polypeptide(L)' 'MFFGKQRNNKVIHTLVGDSTRIEGDLRFDGGCHIDGVVHGNVIAERDEEAFLSISEDGRVEGNVQVP' A
#
# COMPACT_ATOMS: atom_id res chain seq x y z
N MET A 1 17.26 2.81 25.25
CA MET A 1 17.18 3.95 24.32
C MET A 1 16.07 3.64 23.32
N PHE A 2 14.92 4.31 23.45
CA PHE A 2 13.78 4.09 22.54
C PHE A 2 14.05 4.86 21.25
N PHE A 3 14.18 4.14 20.14
CA PHE A 3 14.32 4.71 18.80
C PHE A 3 13.05 5.50 18.48
N GLY A 4 13.19 6.82 18.37
CA GLY A 4 12.15 7.70 17.85
C GLY A 4 11.81 7.25 16.43
N LYS A 5 10.56 6.80 16.24
CA LYS A 5 10.00 6.44 14.93
C LYS A 5 10.11 7.66 14.03
N GLN A 6 11.08 7.67 13.12
CA GLN A 6 11.20 8.71 12.11
C GLN A 6 9.88 8.75 11.34
N ARG A 7 9.12 9.82 11.54
CA ARG A 7 7.98 10.15 10.68
C ARG A 7 8.56 10.62 9.35
N ASN A 8 9.00 9.66 8.53
CA ASN A 8 9.20 9.93 7.11
C ASN A 8 7.83 10.33 6.59
N ASN A 9 7.70 11.60 6.20
CA ASN A 9 6.49 12.15 5.63
C ASN A 9 6.40 11.66 4.17
N LYS A 10 6.28 10.34 3.99
CA LYS A 10 6.11 9.75 2.67
C LYS A 10 4.72 10.12 2.19
N VAL A 11 4.64 10.75 1.02
CA VAL A 11 3.39 11.25 0.46
C VAL A 11 2.54 10.06 0.00
N ILE A 12 1.31 9.97 0.50
CA ILE A 12 0.34 8.99 0.04
C ILE A 12 -0.36 9.58 -1.19
N HIS A 13 -0.26 8.87 -2.30
CA HIS A 13 -0.95 9.21 -3.55
C HIS A 13 -2.24 8.42 -3.71
N THR A 14 -2.24 7.15 -3.31
CA THR A 14 -3.38 6.23 -3.43
C THR A 14 -3.84 5.76 -2.05
N LEU A 15 -5.15 5.79 -1.78
CA LEU A 15 -5.75 5.22 -0.57
C LEU A 15 -6.93 4.30 -0.94
N VAL A 16 -6.88 3.06 -0.49
CA VAL A 16 -7.98 2.08 -0.58
C VAL A 16 -8.68 2.03 0.77
N GLY A 17 -9.86 2.65 0.89
CA GLY A 17 -10.56 2.76 2.17
C GLY A 17 -11.13 1.44 2.71
N ASP A 18 -11.43 1.40 4.01
CA ASP A 18 -11.89 0.21 4.77
C ASP A 18 -13.03 -0.58 4.12
N SER A 19 -13.99 0.13 3.52
CA SER A 19 -15.21 -0.43 2.93
C SER A 19 -15.05 -0.66 1.42
N THR A 20 -13.81 -0.73 0.94
CA THR A 20 -13.47 -0.93 -0.47
C THR A 20 -12.97 -2.34 -0.70
N ARG A 21 -13.47 -2.98 -1.77
CA ARG A 21 -13.01 -4.27 -2.25
C ARG A 21 -12.61 -4.16 -3.71
N ILE A 22 -11.35 -4.46 -4.02
CA ILE A 22 -10.83 -4.53 -5.38
C ILE A 22 -10.81 -6.00 -5.80
N GLU A 23 -11.41 -6.30 -6.95
CA GLU A 23 -11.35 -7.59 -7.63
C GLU A 23 -10.48 -7.43 -8.89
N GLY A 24 -9.26 -7.94 -8.84
CA GLY A 24 -8.24 -7.76 -9.88
C GLY A 24 -6.94 -7.15 -9.33
N ASP A 25 -6.00 -6.90 -10.24
CA ASP A 25 -4.68 -6.38 -9.88
C ASP A 25 -4.72 -4.86 -9.63
N LEU A 26 -4.06 -4.41 -8.56
CA LEU A 26 -3.82 -3.01 -8.24
C LEU A 26 -2.41 -2.61 -8.67
N ARG A 27 -2.31 -1.63 -9.56
CA ARG A 27 -1.03 -0.99 -9.95
C ARG A 27 -1.02 0.44 -9.44
N PHE A 28 0.04 0.86 -8.78
CA PHE A 28 0.16 2.20 -8.22
C PHE A 28 1.56 2.78 -8.43
N ASP A 29 1.67 4.11 -8.37
CA ASP A 29 2.93 4.85 -8.27
C ASP A 29 3.04 5.57 -6.91
N GLY A 30 4.27 5.90 -6.49
CA GLY A 30 4.53 6.55 -5.21
C GLY A 30 4.02 5.77 -4.01
N GLY A 31 3.23 6.43 -3.15
CA GLY A 31 2.70 5.88 -1.91
C GLY A 31 1.29 5.34 -2.03
N CYS A 32 1.10 4.07 -1.66
CA CYS A 32 -0.21 3.45 -1.53
C CYS A 32 -0.51 3.06 -0.07
N HIS A 33 -1.70 3.43 0.40
CA HIS A 33 -2.24 2.98 1.68
C HIS A 33 -3.48 2.11 1.48
N ILE A 34 -3.53 0.94 2.11
CA ILE A 34 -4.65 0.00 2.01
C ILE A 34 -5.26 -0.22 3.40
N ASP A 35 -6.50 0.23 3.54
CA ASP A 35 -7.41 -0.09 4.65
C ASP A 35 -8.48 -1.11 4.25
N GLY A 36 -8.79 -1.22 2.96
CA GLY A 36 -9.75 -2.18 2.42
C GLY A 36 -9.13 -3.52 2.01
N VAL A 37 -9.82 -4.22 1.12
CA VAL A 37 -9.42 -5.56 0.67
C VAL A 37 -9.09 -5.57 -0.83
N VAL A 38 -7.94 -6.14 -1.20
CA VAL A 38 -7.55 -6.37 -2.60
C VAL A 38 -7.47 -7.86 -2.87
N HIS A 39 -8.25 -8.36 -3.83
CA HIS A 39 -8.18 -9.72 -4.34
C HIS A 39 -7.51 -9.71 -5.71
N GLY A 40 -6.20 -9.91 -5.71
CA GLY A 40 -5.33 -9.77 -6.87
C GLY A 40 -3.93 -9.32 -6.48
N ASN A 41 -3.09 -9.05 -7.47
CA ASN A 41 -1.71 -8.63 -7.23
C ASN A 41 -1.64 -7.12 -6.98
N VAL A 42 -0.77 -6.70 -6.06
CA VAL A 42 -0.46 -5.29 -5.80
C VAL A 42 0.95 -5.00 -6.31
N ILE A 43 1.08 -4.09 -7.27
CA ILE A 43 2.33 -3.85 -8.02
C ILE A 43 2.65 -2.35 -7.98
N ALA A 44 3.81 -2.00 -7.43
CA ALA A 44 4.37 -0.66 -7.57
C ALA A 44 5.03 -0.52 -8.95
N GLU A 45 4.58 0.44 -9.74
CA GLU A 45 5.10 0.71 -11.08
C GLU A 45 6.29 1.68 -11.00
N ARG A 46 7.46 1.23 -11.48
CA ARG A 46 8.61 2.04 -11.95
C ARG A 46 9.06 3.22 -11.06
N ASP A 47 8.90 3.13 -9.76
CA ASP A 47 9.32 4.16 -8.81
C ASP A 47 10.12 3.52 -7.66
N GLU A 48 11.42 3.82 -7.58
CA GLU A 48 12.32 3.32 -6.52
C GLU A 48 11.94 3.83 -5.13
N GLU A 49 11.19 4.93 -5.05
CA GLU A 49 10.72 5.51 -3.79
C GLU A 49 9.32 5.03 -3.40
N ALA A 50 8.69 4.19 -4.24
CA ALA A 50 7.37 3.67 -4.00
C ALA A 50 7.29 2.93 -2.66
N PHE A 51 6.13 3.04 -2.01
CA PHE A 51 5.88 2.32 -0.77
C PHE A 51 4.42 1.91 -0.67
N LEU A 52 4.22 0.73 -0.09
CA LEU A 52 2.91 0.22 0.29
C LEU A 52 2.81 0.18 1.81
N SER A 53 1.71 0.72 2.33
CA SER A 53 1.34 0.64 3.74
C SER A 53 -0.03 -0.02 3.85
N ILE A 54 -0.13 -1.12 4.57
CA ILE A 54 -1.41 -1.80 4.84
C ILE A 54 -1.74 -1.56 6.31
N SER A 55 -2.95 -1.10 6.60
CA SER A 55 -3.39 -0.93 7.99
C SER A 55 -3.74 -2.27 8.64
N GLU A 56 -4.19 -2.22 9.90
CA GLU A 56 -4.56 -3.44 10.65
C GLU A 56 -5.76 -4.16 10.04
N ASP A 57 -6.71 -3.41 9.49
CA ASP A 57 -7.93 -3.93 8.86
C ASP A 57 -7.74 -4.20 7.35
N GLY A 58 -6.69 -3.64 6.76
CA GLY A 58 -6.37 -3.82 5.34
C GLY A 58 -5.87 -5.23 5.02
N ARG A 59 -6.28 -5.76 3.87
CA ARG A 59 -5.90 -7.12 3.44
C ARG A 59 -5.61 -7.22 1.95
N VAL A 60 -4.53 -7.91 1.61
CA VAL A 60 -4.19 -8.26 0.22
C VAL A 60 -4.20 -9.78 0.08
N GLU A 61 -5.00 -10.27 -0.85
CA GLU A 61 -5.07 -11.67 -1.26
C GLU A 61 -4.49 -11.81 -2.67
N GLY A 62 -3.17 -12.04 -2.73
CA GLY A 62 -2.41 -12.15 -3.97
C GLY A 62 -0.94 -11.87 -3.71
N ASN A 63 -0.19 -11.54 -4.76
CA ASN A 63 1.23 -11.20 -4.63
C ASN A 63 1.41 -9.69 -4.48
N VAL A 64 2.33 -9.28 -3.61
CA VAL A 64 2.76 -7.89 -3.47
C VAL A 64 4.15 -7.74 -4.07
N GLN A 65 4.29 -6.81 -5.01
CA GLN A 65 5.56 -6.43 -5.64
C GLN A 65 5.79 -4.95 -5.41
N VAL A 66 6.69 -4.64 -4.49
CA VAL A 66 7.16 -3.28 -4.18
C VAL A 66 8.69 -3.30 -4.11
N PRO A 67 9.38 -2.21 -4.47
CA PRO A 67 10.84 -2.11 -4.38
C PRO A 67 11.36 -2.15 -2.94
#